data_AF-A0A3D1J8B7-F1
#
_entry.id   AF-A0A3D1J8B7-F1
#
_cell.length_a   1.000
_cell.length_b   1.000
_cell.length_c   1.000
_cell.angle_alpha   90.00
_cell.angle_beta   90.00
_cell.angle_gamma   90.00
#
_symmetry.space_group_name_H-M   'P 1'
#
loop_
_entity.id
_entity.type
_entity.pdbx_description
1 polymer ?
#
loop_
_entity_poly.entity_id
_entity_poly.type
_entity_poly.pdbx_seq_one_letter_code
_entity_poly.pdbx_strand_id
1 'polypeptide(L)'
;MIKTEKMYGLIQSAPLDEAVLQQHIDNWLVLVRLCYQPVEFYIDQQLKQPYDFDTVKELLQKGKHQASFELIVTDGENESSIHIIEDAVLQRHLLTKRVFDSFRGVIQDYFDTTMSNNGLFAYLRAYDEFLAHNVENIEKRQQFQSQNEIALLPKRKNMNQAVVIDCNQFAGYDVFYTGYTLTSCWRMYFSAYYEQIMPSIIIKDTQQVEKITTLAHDVVMVELYREPDQWDLEVNLTYQRLFRDQTGIDQLAWDNGVGVLREPFIEYAFGPQIIQTIQYQNDQLQPTTKRRATHFVTRSFDLVQQNYQEKRVKGYLNAQAYFPWIDRERLRMMDYVVLQPELTLDDGIAAYVFYIRNHLDISFSADAFKDYAVCLQFYLPPETLDTLPIDALKEAIPDIRFGYVHRNSKYTRVTLKKDGKKLQVYFMSVQKLAQQQFMAK
;
A
#
# COMPACT_ATOMS: atom_id res chain seq x y z
N MET A 1 -7.50 -15.06 -17.32
CA MET A 1 -8.57 -14.27 -16.68
C MET A 1 -9.64 -14.01 -17.72
N ILE A 2 -10.92 -14.16 -17.36
CA ILE A 2 -12.04 -13.74 -18.21
C ILE A 2 -12.11 -12.21 -18.10
N LYS A 3 -11.86 -11.50 -19.20
CA LYS A 3 -11.89 -10.04 -19.23
C LYS A 3 -13.34 -9.55 -19.19
N THR A 4 -13.65 -8.69 -18.24
CA THR A 4 -14.97 -8.06 -18.11
C THR A 4 -15.16 -6.91 -19.09
N GLU A 5 -14.06 -6.36 -19.65
CA GLU A 5 -14.06 -5.16 -20.50
C GLU A 5 -14.79 -3.97 -19.85
N LYS A 6 -14.62 -3.82 -18.54
CA LYS A 6 -15.17 -2.70 -17.77
C LYS A 6 -14.09 -1.83 -17.16
N MET A 7 -14.42 -0.55 -17.03
CA MET A 7 -13.67 0.47 -16.34
C MET A 7 -14.30 0.72 -14.98
N TYR A 8 -13.46 0.77 -13.96
CA TYR A 8 -13.83 1.04 -12.59
C TYR A 8 -13.25 2.37 -12.15
N GLY A 9 -14.11 3.21 -11.60
CA GLY A 9 -13.76 4.51 -11.03
C GLY A 9 -14.24 4.61 -9.59
N LEU A 10 -13.43 5.23 -8.75
CA LEU A 10 -13.77 5.54 -7.37
C LEU A 10 -13.35 6.97 -7.04
N ILE A 11 -14.24 7.72 -6.39
CA ILE A 11 -13.95 9.04 -5.84
C ILE A 11 -14.41 9.06 -4.39
N GLN A 12 -13.55 9.50 -3.49
CA GLN A 12 -13.89 9.81 -2.10
C GLN A 12 -13.68 11.30 -1.87
N SER A 13 -14.65 11.99 -1.29
CA SER A 13 -14.49 13.37 -0.82
C SER A 13 -14.07 13.42 0.64
N ALA A 14 -13.49 14.56 1.03
CA ALA A 14 -13.48 14.97 2.43
C ALA A 14 -14.91 15.37 2.86
N PRO A 15 -15.18 15.58 4.17
CA PRO A 15 -16.45 16.17 4.61
C PRO A 15 -16.75 17.47 3.85
N LEU A 16 -17.99 17.60 3.36
CA LEU A 16 -18.44 18.67 2.47
C LEU A 16 -19.47 19.55 3.18
N ASP A 17 -19.38 20.86 2.93
CA ASP A 17 -20.48 21.76 3.26
C ASP A 17 -21.71 21.45 2.39
N GLU A 18 -22.92 21.76 2.89
CA GLU A 18 -24.19 21.38 2.26
C GLU A 18 -24.30 21.81 0.78
N ALA A 19 -23.82 23.01 0.44
CA ALA A 19 -23.85 23.51 -0.94
C ALA A 19 -22.93 22.70 -1.87
N VAL A 20 -21.77 22.28 -1.38
CA VAL A 20 -20.80 21.47 -2.15
C VAL A 20 -21.31 20.04 -2.28
N LEU A 21 -21.87 19.47 -1.20
CA LEU A 21 -22.54 18.17 -1.23
C LEU A 21 -23.66 18.14 -2.29
N GLN A 22 -24.49 19.18 -2.32
CA GLN A 22 -25.56 19.31 -3.32
C GLN A 22 -24.99 19.34 -4.76
N GLN A 23 -23.92 20.10 -4.97
CA GLN A 23 -23.26 20.16 -6.28
C GLN A 23 -22.67 18.80 -6.70
N HIS A 24 -22.08 18.04 -5.77
CA HIS A 24 -21.58 16.69 -6.03
C HIS A 24 -22.71 15.73 -6.43
N ILE A 25 -23.86 15.78 -5.74
CA ILE A 25 -25.05 14.98 -6.08
C ILE A 25 -25.57 15.33 -7.48
N ASP A 26 -25.71 16.62 -7.79
CA ASP A 26 -26.23 17.07 -9.09
C ASP A 26 -25.28 16.70 -10.24
N ASN A 27 -23.97 16.88 -10.04
CA ASN A 27 -22.95 16.50 -11.02
C ASN A 27 -22.94 14.99 -11.26
N TRP A 28 -23.07 14.18 -10.19
CA TRP A 28 -23.13 12.72 -10.30
C TRP A 28 -24.36 12.28 -11.10
N LEU A 29 -25.54 12.86 -10.84
CA LEU A 29 -26.76 12.58 -11.61
C LEU A 29 -26.60 12.90 -13.10
N VAL A 30 -25.92 14.00 -13.42
CA VAL A 30 -25.63 14.40 -14.80
C VAL A 30 -24.66 13.41 -15.45
N LEU A 31 -23.56 13.06 -14.78
CA LEU A 31 -22.58 12.11 -15.31
C LEU A 31 -23.23 10.77 -15.66
N VAL A 32 -24.02 10.22 -14.73
CA VAL A 32 -24.72 8.94 -14.94
C VAL A 32 -25.55 8.98 -16.22
N ARG A 33 -26.39 10.01 -16.36
CA ARG A 33 -27.33 10.15 -17.49
C ARG A 33 -26.66 10.51 -18.81
N LEU A 34 -25.45 11.06 -18.78
CA LEU A 34 -24.63 11.26 -19.96
C LEU A 34 -23.98 9.94 -20.42
N CYS A 35 -23.47 9.15 -19.48
CA CYS A 35 -22.76 7.91 -19.77
C CYS A 35 -23.69 6.78 -20.25
N TYR A 36 -24.86 6.63 -19.62
CA TYR A 36 -25.83 5.57 -19.98
C TYR A 36 -27.26 5.94 -19.57
N GLN A 37 -28.24 5.14 -19.98
CA GLN A 37 -29.65 5.32 -19.65
C GLN A 37 -30.04 4.34 -18.52
N PRO A 38 -30.18 4.80 -17.26
CA PRO A 38 -30.54 3.92 -16.16
C PRO A 38 -31.95 3.33 -16.34
N VAL A 39 -32.10 2.05 -16.00
CA VAL A 39 -33.39 1.32 -16.05
C VAL A 39 -33.84 0.83 -14.69
N GLU A 40 -32.90 0.65 -13.76
CA GLU A 40 -33.14 0.21 -12.38
C GLU A 40 -32.33 1.05 -11.39
N PHE A 41 -32.83 1.15 -10.15
CA PHE A 41 -32.09 1.65 -9.01
C PHE A 41 -32.37 0.83 -7.75
N TYR A 42 -31.51 0.93 -6.74
CA TYR A 42 -31.75 0.38 -5.41
C TYR A 42 -30.96 1.15 -4.35
N ILE A 43 -31.40 1.03 -3.09
CA ILE A 43 -30.83 1.71 -1.92
C ILE A 43 -30.32 0.65 -0.95
N ASP A 44 -29.15 0.83 -0.35
CA ASP A 44 -28.61 -0.03 0.72
C ASP A 44 -28.78 -1.54 0.47
N GLN A 45 -28.54 -2.00 -0.77
CA GLN A 45 -28.69 -3.41 -1.20
C GLN A 45 -30.12 -3.99 -1.11
N GLN A 46 -31.14 -3.13 -1.10
CA GLN A 46 -32.54 -3.53 -1.21
C GLN A 46 -32.89 -4.05 -2.62
N LEU A 47 -34.13 -4.52 -2.77
CA LEU A 47 -34.67 -4.95 -4.06
C LEU A 47 -34.62 -3.82 -5.09
N LYS A 48 -34.23 -4.19 -6.31
CA LYS A 48 -34.22 -3.30 -7.46
C LYS A 48 -35.61 -2.77 -7.79
N GLN A 49 -35.68 -1.49 -8.10
CA GLN A 49 -36.89 -0.78 -8.51
C GLN A 49 -36.69 -0.16 -9.90
N PRO A 50 -37.77 -0.03 -10.70
CA PRO A 50 -37.70 0.67 -11.99
C PRO A 50 -37.19 2.11 -11.81
N TYR A 51 -36.30 2.55 -12.69
CA TYR A 51 -35.74 3.89 -12.63
C TYR A 51 -36.76 4.97 -12.99
N ASP A 52 -36.90 5.95 -12.11
CA ASP A 52 -37.60 7.21 -12.32
C ASP A 52 -36.75 8.37 -11.80
N PHE A 53 -36.55 9.40 -12.63
CA PHE A 53 -35.61 10.48 -12.32
C PHE A 53 -36.06 11.31 -11.12
N ASP A 54 -37.33 11.67 -11.06
CA ASP A 54 -37.87 12.51 -9.99
C ASP A 54 -37.81 11.78 -8.64
N THR A 55 -38.14 10.47 -8.66
CA THR A 55 -38.01 9.59 -7.49
C THR A 55 -36.57 9.50 -7.00
N VAL A 56 -35.60 9.21 -7.89
CA VAL A 56 -34.18 9.10 -7.51
C VAL A 56 -33.64 10.43 -6.97
N LYS A 57 -34.01 11.55 -7.60
CA LYS A 57 -33.63 12.88 -7.13
C LYS A 57 -34.19 13.17 -5.75
N GLU A 58 -35.47 12.89 -5.50
CA GLU A 58 -36.09 13.07 -4.18
C GLU A 58 -35.42 12.20 -3.11
N LEU A 59 -35.08 10.96 -3.45
CA LEU A 59 -34.38 10.04 -2.55
C LEU A 59 -33.01 10.58 -2.16
N LEU A 60 -32.21 11.09 -3.11
CA LEU A 60 -30.92 11.71 -2.81
C LEU A 60 -31.07 12.95 -1.92
N GLN A 61 -32.10 13.77 -2.15
CA GLN A 61 -32.38 14.95 -1.33
C GLN A 61 -32.78 14.59 0.11
N LYS A 62 -33.47 13.48 0.32
CA LYS A 62 -33.79 12.98 1.66
C LYS A 62 -32.59 12.26 2.30
N GLY A 63 -31.85 11.50 1.50
CA GLY A 63 -30.71 10.69 1.90
C GLY A 63 -29.55 11.51 2.46
N LYS A 64 -29.33 12.73 1.94
CA LYS A 64 -28.24 13.63 2.40
C LYS A 64 -28.31 14.03 3.88
N HIS A 65 -29.46 13.87 4.53
CA HIS A 65 -29.65 14.18 5.96
C HIS A 65 -29.58 12.94 6.86
N GLN A 66 -29.27 11.77 6.29
CA GLN A 66 -29.09 10.52 7.01
C GLN A 66 -27.62 10.31 7.36
N ALA A 67 -27.33 9.55 8.42
CA ALA A 67 -25.96 9.26 8.81
C ALA A 67 -25.20 8.44 7.75
N SER A 68 -25.91 7.59 7.02
CA SER A 68 -25.39 6.80 5.90
C SER A 68 -26.52 6.53 4.92
N PHE A 69 -26.28 6.79 3.63
CA PHE A 69 -27.24 6.56 2.56
C PHE A 69 -26.49 6.16 1.28
N GLU A 70 -26.71 4.95 0.77
CA GLU A 70 -26.17 4.50 -0.51
C GLU A 70 -27.27 4.32 -1.56
N LEU A 71 -27.12 4.97 -2.70
CA LEU A 71 -27.99 4.79 -3.86
C LEU A 71 -27.18 4.29 -5.06
N ILE A 72 -27.69 3.25 -5.71
CA ILE A 72 -27.09 2.63 -6.88
C ILE A 72 -28.06 2.70 -8.06
N VAL A 73 -27.55 3.04 -9.24
CA VAL A 73 -28.30 3.10 -10.51
C VAL A 73 -27.61 2.29 -11.60
N THR A 74 -28.39 1.54 -12.38
CA THR A 74 -27.84 0.61 -13.38
C THR A 74 -28.75 0.51 -14.62
N ASP A 75 -28.14 0.18 -15.76
CA ASP A 75 -28.84 -0.25 -16.99
C ASP A 75 -28.72 -1.77 -17.24
N GLY A 76 -28.15 -2.52 -16.28
CA GLY A 76 -27.83 -3.94 -16.37
C GLY A 76 -26.38 -4.25 -16.76
N GLU A 77 -25.70 -3.34 -17.47
CA GLU A 77 -24.29 -3.51 -17.86
C GLU A 77 -23.36 -2.53 -17.13
N ASN A 78 -23.81 -1.28 -17.00
CA ASN A 78 -23.16 -0.18 -16.31
C ASN A 78 -23.82 0.05 -14.96
N GLU A 79 -23.03 0.49 -13.99
CA GLU A 79 -23.50 0.78 -12.63
C GLU A 79 -22.78 2.00 -12.09
N SER A 80 -23.49 2.83 -11.35
CA SER A 80 -22.90 3.93 -10.60
C SER A 80 -23.55 3.98 -9.23
N SER A 81 -22.76 4.22 -8.20
CA SER A 81 -23.25 4.46 -6.85
C SER A 81 -22.77 5.79 -6.31
N ILE A 82 -23.59 6.35 -5.43
CA ILE A 82 -23.25 7.46 -4.55
C ILE A 82 -23.62 7.06 -3.12
N HIS A 83 -22.63 7.08 -2.24
CA HIS A 83 -22.77 6.78 -0.82
C HIS A 83 -22.42 8.03 -0.03
N ILE A 84 -23.40 8.60 0.66
CA ILE A 84 -23.25 9.73 1.54
C ILE A 84 -23.08 9.18 2.96
N ILE A 85 -21.95 9.46 3.60
CA ILE A 85 -21.64 9.04 4.98
C ILE A 85 -21.29 10.31 5.76
N GLU A 86 -22.13 10.66 6.73
CA GLU A 86 -22.09 11.96 7.38
C GLU A 86 -22.10 13.07 6.32
N ASP A 87 -21.02 13.84 6.20
CA ASP A 87 -20.87 14.91 5.19
C ASP A 87 -19.92 14.53 4.04
N ALA A 88 -19.39 13.30 4.01
CA ALA A 88 -18.50 12.83 2.96
C ALA A 88 -19.25 12.02 1.89
N VAL A 89 -18.71 12.00 0.68
CA VAL A 89 -19.30 11.31 -0.47
C VAL A 89 -18.30 10.31 -1.03
N LEU A 90 -18.73 9.07 -1.17
CA LEU A 90 -18.05 8.02 -1.91
C LEU A 90 -18.85 7.72 -3.19
N GLN A 91 -18.20 7.83 -4.34
CA GLN A 91 -18.79 7.52 -5.63
C GLN A 91 -18.06 6.34 -6.24
N ARG A 92 -18.81 5.43 -6.87
CA ARG A 92 -18.25 4.33 -7.64
C ARG A 92 -18.91 4.29 -9.00
N HIS A 93 -18.11 4.00 -10.02
CA HIS A 93 -18.58 3.88 -11.39
C HIS A 93 -18.01 2.61 -11.99
N LEU A 94 -18.86 1.76 -12.52
CA LEU A 94 -18.51 0.56 -13.27
C LEU A 94 -19.11 0.69 -14.67
N LEU A 95 -18.28 1.01 -15.65
CA LEU A 95 -18.70 1.34 -17.00
C LEU A 95 -18.14 0.32 -17.99
N THR A 96 -18.92 -0.09 -18.97
CA THR A 96 -18.41 -0.85 -20.12
C THR A 96 -17.35 -0.05 -20.87
N LYS A 97 -16.38 -0.74 -21.46
CA LYS A 97 -15.32 -0.11 -22.26
C LYS A 97 -15.91 0.80 -23.34
N ARG A 98 -16.97 0.37 -24.02
CA ARG A 98 -17.68 1.18 -25.03
C ARG A 98 -18.15 2.53 -24.47
N VAL A 99 -18.81 2.52 -23.31
CA VAL A 99 -19.29 3.76 -22.66
C VAL A 99 -18.09 4.62 -22.24
N PHE A 100 -17.09 4.01 -21.60
CA PHE A 100 -15.89 4.72 -21.18
C PHE A 100 -15.16 5.39 -22.35
N ASP A 101 -14.93 4.68 -23.46
CA ASP A 101 -14.23 5.22 -24.62
C ASP A 101 -15.04 6.34 -25.31
N SER A 102 -16.37 6.21 -25.35
CA SER A 102 -17.26 7.22 -25.94
C SER A 102 -17.28 8.52 -25.13
N PHE A 103 -17.17 8.43 -23.81
CA PHE A 103 -17.27 9.55 -22.87
C PHE A 103 -15.96 9.81 -22.11
N ARG A 104 -14.82 9.32 -22.61
CA ARG A 104 -13.53 9.31 -21.89
C ARG A 104 -13.16 10.69 -21.37
N GLY A 105 -13.25 11.71 -22.24
CA GLY A 105 -12.95 13.09 -21.87
C GLY A 105 -13.87 13.64 -20.79
N VAL A 106 -15.17 13.35 -20.86
CA VAL A 106 -16.17 13.80 -19.87
C VAL A 106 -15.93 13.14 -18.52
N ILE A 107 -15.64 11.83 -18.51
CA ILE A 107 -15.38 11.09 -17.27
C ILE A 107 -14.07 11.59 -16.63
N GLN A 108 -13.02 11.80 -17.40
CA GLN A 108 -11.76 12.34 -16.88
C GLN A 108 -11.92 13.76 -16.34
N ASP A 109 -12.63 14.63 -17.06
CA ASP A 109 -12.91 16.00 -16.62
C ASP A 109 -13.77 16.03 -15.34
N TYR A 110 -14.73 15.11 -15.22
CA TYR A 110 -15.51 14.93 -14.00
C TYR A 110 -14.62 14.55 -12.81
N PHE A 111 -13.70 13.60 -12.97
CA PHE A 111 -12.77 13.21 -11.92
C PHE A 111 -11.82 14.37 -11.57
N ASP A 112 -11.24 15.05 -12.57
CA ASP A 112 -10.35 16.19 -12.37
C ASP A 112 -11.04 17.33 -11.60
N THR A 113 -12.27 17.67 -12.01
CA THR A 113 -13.07 18.74 -11.40
C THR A 113 -13.54 18.36 -9.99
N THR A 114 -14.05 17.14 -9.81
CA THR A 114 -14.53 16.67 -8.50
C THR A 114 -13.37 16.59 -7.51
N MET A 115 -12.22 16.10 -7.94
CA MET A 115 -11.02 16.05 -7.10
C MET A 115 -10.52 17.45 -6.72
N SER A 116 -10.52 18.37 -7.69
CA SER A 116 -10.17 19.78 -7.42
C SER A 116 -11.16 20.47 -6.48
N ASN A 117 -12.39 19.96 -6.34
CA ASN A 117 -13.46 20.54 -5.51
C ASN A 117 -13.77 19.63 -4.31
N ASN A 118 -12.82 19.53 -3.37
CA ASN A 118 -12.92 18.79 -2.10
C ASN A 118 -12.81 17.26 -2.20
N GLY A 119 -12.18 16.73 -3.24
CA GLY A 119 -11.82 15.31 -3.29
C GLY A 119 -10.71 14.97 -2.28
N LEU A 120 -10.86 13.83 -1.60
CA LEU A 120 -9.83 13.24 -0.74
C LEU A 120 -8.87 12.38 -1.58
N PHE A 121 -9.41 11.42 -2.34
CA PHE A 121 -8.69 10.64 -3.34
C PHE A 121 -9.64 10.12 -4.41
N ALA A 122 -9.07 9.78 -5.57
CA ALA A 122 -9.78 9.07 -6.60
C ALA A 122 -8.84 8.20 -7.42
N TYR A 123 -9.41 7.26 -8.16
CA TYR A 123 -8.70 6.54 -9.20
C TYR A 123 -9.63 6.02 -10.29
N LEU A 124 -9.05 5.78 -11.46
CA LEU A 124 -9.65 5.08 -12.60
C LEU A 124 -8.74 3.92 -12.99
N ARG A 125 -9.33 2.75 -13.26
CA ARG A 125 -8.61 1.56 -13.72
C ARG A 125 -9.50 0.55 -14.43
N ALA A 126 -8.89 -0.44 -15.07
CA ALA A 126 -9.65 -1.59 -15.54
C ALA A 126 -10.25 -2.34 -14.34
N TYR A 127 -11.52 -2.75 -14.45
CA TYR A 127 -12.17 -3.53 -13.40
C TYR A 127 -11.51 -4.91 -13.23
N ASP A 128 -10.97 -5.46 -14.31
CA ASP A 128 -10.18 -6.69 -14.25
C ASP A 128 -8.90 -6.52 -13.40
N GLU A 129 -8.25 -5.36 -13.47
CA GLU A 129 -7.10 -5.04 -12.60
C GLU A 129 -7.54 -4.98 -11.13
N PHE A 130 -8.67 -4.31 -10.87
CA PHE A 130 -9.26 -4.24 -9.52
C PHE A 130 -9.45 -5.65 -8.96
N LEU A 131 -10.16 -6.51 -9.69
CA LEU A 131 -10.47 -7.87 -9.25
C LEU A 131 -9.19 -8.70 -9.05
N ALA A 132 -8.26 -8.63 -10.01
CA ALA A 132 -7.00 -9.39 -9.95
C ALA A 132 -6.15 -9.00 -8.74
N HIS A 133 -6.09 -7.71 -8.40
CA HIS A 133 -5.23 -7.23 -7.32
C HIS A 133 -5.90 -7.19 -5.94
N ASN A 134 -7.24 -7.23 -5.84
CA ASN A 134 -7.94 -6.93 -4.58
C ASN A 134 -8.85 -8.04 -4.06
N VAL A 135 -9.18 -9.05 -4.85
CA VAL A 135 -9.97 -10.19 -4.35
C VAL A 135 -9.06 -11.24 -3.73
N GLU A 136 -9.07 -11.38 -2.40
CA GLU A 136 -8.25 -12.39 -1.70
C GLU A 136 -8.89 -13.79 -1.68
N ASN A 137 -10.23 -13.86 -1.71
CA ASN A 137 -10.97 -15.11 -1.54
C ASN A 137 -10.90 -15.98 -2.81
N ILE A 138 -10.46 -17.22 -2.65
CA ILE A 138 -10.24 -18.17 -3.76
C ILE A 138 -11.53 -18.51 -4.51
N GLU A 139 -12.64 -18.72 -3.81
CA GLU A 139 -13.93 -19.07 -4.42
C GLU A 139 -14.48 -17.91 -5.25
N LYS A 140 -14.40 -16.68 -4.75
CA LYS A 140 -14.76 -15.48 -5.51
C LYS A 140 -13.90 -15.33 -6.77
N ARG A 141 -12.61 -15.65 -6.70
CA ARG A 141 -11.69 -15.58 -7.85
C ARG A 141 -12.02 -16.59 -8.95
N GLN A 142 -12.61 -17.74 -8.62
CA GLN A 142 -13.03 -18.72 -9.63
C GLN A 142 -14.10 -18.18 -10.59
N GLN A 143 -14.77 -17.07 -10.23
CA GLN A 143 -15.74 -16.40 -11.10
C GLN A 143 -15.07 -15.71 -12.30
N PHE A 144 -13.76 -15.40 -12.22
CA PHE A 144 -13.05 -14.65 -13.27
C PHE A 144 -11.64 -15.19 -13.61
N GLN A 145 -11.10 -16.14 -12.85
CA GLN A 145 -9.81 -16.78 -13.11
C GLN A 145 -9.88 -18.30 -13.02
N SER A 146 -9.07 -18.97 -13.84
CA SER A 146 -8.97 -20.42 -13.83
C SER A 146 -8.24 -20.94 -12.59
N GLN A 147 -8.49 -22.21 -12.22
CA GLN A 147 -7.79 -22.85 -11.11
C GLN A 147 -6.27 -22.87 -11.30
N ASN A 148 -5.79 -23.07 -12.53
CA ASN A 148 -4.36 -23.07 -12.85
C ASN A 148 -3.73 -21.69 -12.60
N GLU A 149 -4.41 -20.60 -12.98
CA GLU A 149 -3.94 -19.24 -12.69
C GLU A 149 -3.91 -19.00 -11.18
N ILE A 150 -4.97 -19.36 -10.46
CA ILE A 150 -5.06 -19.19 -9.00
C ILE A 150 -3.98 -19.99 -8.27
N ALA A 151 -3.62 -21.18 -8.75
CA ALA A 151 -2.59 -22.02 -8.16
C ALA A 151 -1.21 -21.34 -8.12
N LEU A 152 -0.90 -20.51 -9.13
CA LEU A 152 0.36 -19.77 -9.25
C LEU A 152 0.44 -18.50 -8.38
N LEU A 153 -0.69 -18.02 -7.87
CA LEU A 153 -0.72 -16.78 -7.09
C LEU A 153 -0.12 -16.97 -5.68
N PRO A 154 0.49 -15.91 -5.12
CA PRO A 154 0.97 -15.93 -3.74
C PRO A 154 -0.19 -16.15 -2.77
N LYS A 155 0.05 -16.96 -1.74
CA LYS A 155 -0.97 -17.35 -0.77
C LYS A 155 -0.48 -17.12 0.65
N ARG A 156 -1.41 -16.80 1.54
CA ARG A 156 -1.20 -16.65 2.98
C ARG A 156 -2.41 -17.21 3.73
N LYS A 157 -2.32 -17.27 5.05
CA LYS A 157 -3.47 -17.50 5.92
C LYS A 157 -4.06 -16.15 6.34
N ASN A 158 -5.37 -16.09 6.48
CA ASN A 158 -6.04 -14.97 7.12
C ASN A 158 -6.14 -15.19 8.64
N MET A 159 -6.76 -14.25 9.36
CA MET A 159 -6.95 -14.34 10.81
C MET A 159 -7.78 -15.56 11.24
N ASN A 160 -8.61 -16.10 10.34
CA ASN A 160 -9.39 -17.32 10.56
C ASN A 160 -8.64 -18.60 10.15
N GLN A 161 -7.33 -18.50 9.87
CA GLN A 161 -6.46 -19.60 9.43
C GLN A 161 -6.86 -20.22 8.07
N ALA A 162 -7.74 -19.56 7.30
CA ALA A 162 -8.09 -19.99 5.96
C ALA A 162 -7.04 -19.51 4.95
N VAL A 163 -6.72 -20.36 3.96
CA VAL A 163 -5.80 -20.00 2.88
C VAL A 163 -6.48 -19.04 1.90
N VAL A 164 -5.87 -17.88 1.71
CA VAL A 164 -6.33 -16.81 0.82
C VAL A 164 -5.17 -16.34 -0.06
N ILE A 165 -5.47 -15.57 -1.11
CA ILE A 165 -4.45 -14.92 -1.94
C ILE A 165 -3.84 -13.76 -1.15
N ASP A 166 -2.50 -13.66 -1.16
CA ASP A 166 -1.81 -12.52 -0.55
C ASP A 166 -1.80 -11.32 -1.51
N CYS A 167 -2.85 -10.50 -1.42
CA CYS A 167 -3.00 -9.34 -2.29
C CYS A 167 -1.91 -8.28 -2.11
N ASN A 168 -1.23 -8.22 -0.96
CA ASN A 168 -0.11 -7.28 -0.73
C ASN A 168 1.06 -7.47 -1.70
N GLN A 169 1.14 -8.61 -2.37
CA GLN A 169 2.16 -8.85 -3.38
C GLN A 169 1.86 -8.12 -4.70
N PHE A 170 0.61 -7.72 -4.95
CA PHE A 170 0.20 -7.03 -6.18
C PHE A 170 0.39 -5.51 -6.08
N ALA A 171 0.72 -4.89 -7.21
CA ALA A 171 1.02 -3.45 -7.24
C ALA A 171 -0.23 -2.59 -7.07
N GLY A 172 -1.32 -2.92 -7.78
CA GLY A 172 -2.60 -2.23 -7.65
C GLY A 172 -3.47 -2.75 -6.50
N TYR A 173 -2.92 -3.36 -5.45
CA TYR A 173 -3.69 -3.67 -4.25
C TYR A 173 -3.97 -2.36 -3.49
N ASP A 174 -5.24 -2.12 -3.21
CA ASP A 174 -5.73 -0.95 -2.50
C ASP A 174 -5.48 -1.15 -1.01
N VAL A 175 -4.51 -0.41 -0.48
CA VAL A 175 -4.19 -0.42 0.95
C VAL A 175 -4.87 0.77 1.62
N PHE A 176 -5.75 0.49 2.57
CA PHE A 176 -6.38 1.53 3.38
C PHE A 176 -5.48 1.88 4.57
N TYR A 177 -5.04 3.14 4.61
CA TYR A 177 -4.17 3.65 5.67
C TYR A 177 -4.69 4.99 6.17
N THR A 178 -5.05 5.06 7.45
CA THR A 178 -5.51 6.28 8.15
C THR A 178 -6.60 7.07 7.39
N GLY A 179 -7.55 6.38 6.76
CA GLY A 179 -8.64 6.99 5.99
C GLY A 179 -8.32 7.30 4.52
N TYR A 180 -7.12 7.00 4.06
CA TYR A 180 -6.68 7.16 2.67
C TYR A 180 -6.59 5.82 1.95
N THR A 181 -6.74 5.82 0.62
CA THR A 181 -6.46 4.65 -0.20
C THR A 181 -5.12 4.82 -0.90
N LEU A 182 -4.21 3.87 -0.68
CA LEU A 182 -2.92 3.79 -1.35
C LEU A 182 -2.99 2.68 -2.39
N THR A 183 -2.98 3.05 -3.66
CA THR A 183 -3.01 2.10 -4.77
C THR A 183 -1.97 2.46 -5.82
N SER A 184 -1.78 1.58 -6.80
CA SER A 184 -0.93 1.80 -7.96
C SER A 184 -1.62 1.24 -9.19
N CYS A 185 -2.47 2.05 -9.80
CA CYS A 185 -3.29 1.70 -10.95
C CYS A 185 -3.19 2.77 -12.05
N TRP A 186 -3.94 2.61 -13.14
CA TRP A 186 -3.80 3.45 -14.34
C TRP A 186 -3.77 4.97 -14.07
N ARG A 187 -4.85 5.55 -13.54
CA ARG A 187 -4.95 7.00 -13.24
C ARG A 187 -5.37 7.21 -11.81
N MET A 188 -4.62 8.00 -11.06
CA MET A 188 -4.77 8.20 -9.62
C MET A 188 -4.73 9.67 -9.26
N TYR A 189 -5.42 10.03 -8.18
CA TYR A 189 -5.54 11.40 -7.69
C TYR A 189 -5.24 11.47 -6.20
N PHE A 190 -4.26 12.31 -5.86
CA PHE A 190 -3.80 12.53 -4.50
C PHE A 190 -4.02 14.00 -4.14
N SER A 191 -4.98 14.28 -3.27
CA SER A 191 -5.24 15.64 -2.81
C SER A 191 -4.17 16.12 -1.82
N ALA A 192 -4.19 17.42 -1.50
CA ALA A 192 -3.32 17.99 -0.47
C ALA A 192 -3.45 17.32 0.91
N TYR A 193 -4.56 16.63 1.19
CA TYR A 193 -4.73 15.87 2.45
C TYR A 193 -3.68 14.75 2.61
N TYR A 194 -3.14 14.21 1.51
CA TYR A 194 -2.09 13.18 1.56
C TYR A 194 -0.81 13.67 2.23
N GLU A 195 -0.55 14.98 2.31
CA GLU A 195 0.63 15.55 2.97
C GLU A 195 0.78 15.10 4.43
N GLN A 196 -0.32 14.66 5.07
CA GLN A 196 -0.31 14.10 6.43
C GLN A 196 0.37 12.72 6.54
N ILE A 197 0.42 11.96 5.45
CA ILE A 197 0.95 10.58 5.42
C ILE A 197 2.07 10.39 4.40
N MET A 198 2.04 11.14 3.32
CA MET A 198 2.93 11.04 2.18
C MET A 198 3.05 12.41 1.51
N PRO A 199 4.18 13.10 1.71
CA PRO A 199 4.40 14.41 1.11
C PRO A 199 4.29 14.41 -0.42
N SER A 200 3.60 15.39 -1.01
CA SER A 200 3.27 15.35 -2.45
C SER A 200 4.50 15.35 -3.35
N ILE A 201 5.63 15.89 -2.89
CA ILE A 201 6.89 15.85 -3.64
C ILE A 201 7.35 14.42 -3.93
N ILE A 202 7.05 13.45 -3.04
CA ILE A 202 7.40 12.05 -3.25
C ILE A 202 6.65 11.49 -4.46
N ILE A 203 5.38 11.89 -4.62
CA ILE A 203 4.53 11.50 -5.76
C ILE A 203 4.99 12.22 -7.03
N LYS A 204 5.23 13.54 -6.93
CA LYS A 204 5.66 14.39 -8.05
C LYS A 204 7.03 14.01 -8.62
N ASP A 205 7.94 13.49 -7.78
CA ASP A 205 9.28 13.05 -8.17
C ASP A 205 9.32 11.61 -8.72
N THR A 206 8.18 10.91 -8.78
CA THR A 206 8.17 9.55 -9.32
C THR A 206 8.60 9.53 -10.78
N GLN A 207 9.49 8.60 -11.10
CA GLN A 207 10.02 8.37 -12.44
C GLN A 207 9.32 7.17 -13.08
N GLN A 208 9.39 7.09 -14.41
CA GLN A 208 8.82 5.98 -15.19
C GLN A 208 7.29 5.85 -15.03
N VAL A 209 6.62 6.99 -15.21
CA VAL A 209 5.17 7.10 -15.33
C VAL A 209 4.86 7.85 -16.64
N GLU A 210 3.67 7.67 -17.19
CA GLU A 210 3.25 8.35 -18.42
C GLU A 210 3.11 9.86 -18.20
N LYS A 211 2.46 10.25 -17.10
CA LYS A 211 2.16 11.65 -16.82
C LYS A 211 1.97 11.92 -15.34
N ILE A 212 2.46 13.08 -14.90
CA ILE A 212 2.13 13.68 -13.61
C ILE A 212 1.63 15.10 -13.88
N THR A 213 0.55 15.51 -13.24
CA THR A 213 0.01 16.87 -13.38
C THR A 213 -0.54 17.35 -12.04
N THR A 214 -0.19 18.57 -11.66
CA THR A 214 -0.80 19.25 -10.51
C THR A 214 -2.03 20.02 -11.01
N LEU A 215 -3.21 19.65 -10.51
CA LEU A 215 -4.48 20.32 -10.77
C LEU A 215 -4.72 21.44 -9.73
N ALA A 216 -5.89 22.07 -9.76
CA ALA A 216 -6.25 23.08 -8.77
C ALA A 216 -6.27 22.50 -7.34
N HIS A 217 -6.04 23.37 -6.35
CA HIS A 217 -5.96 23.00 -4.92
C HIS A 217 -4.93 21.89 -4.62
N ASP A 218 -3.81 21.91 -5.34
CA ASP A 218 -2.66 21.03 -5.15
C ASP A 218 -2.94 19.53 -5.27
N VAL A 219 -3.99 19.15 -6.01
CA VAL A 219 -4.26 17.75 -6.35
C VAL A 219 -3.21 17.26 -7.35
N VAL A 220 -2.50 16.19 -7.00
CA VAL A 220 -1.56 15.51 -7.91
C VAL A 220 -2.29 14.38 -8.61
N MET A 221 -2.44 14.50 -9.93
CA MET A 221 -2.92 13.45 -10.81
C MET A 221 -1.72 12.71 -11.43
N VAL A 222 -1.75 11.38 -11.38
CA VAL A 222 -0.73 10.50 -11.97
C VAL A 222 -1.39 9.54 -12.94
N GLU A 223 -0.85 9.44 -14.15
CA GLU A 223 -1.14 8.37 -15.11
C GLU A 223 0.11 7.50 -15.28
N LEU A 224 -0.01 6.20 -15.03
CA LEU A 224 1.13 5.28 -15.10
C LEU A 224 1.43 4.80 -16.52
N TYR A 225 0.42 4.67 -17.36
CA TYR A 225 0.50 4.19 -18.74
C TYR A 225 -0.67 4.71 -19.57
N ARG A 226 -0.67 4.51 -20.89
CA ARG A 226 -1.62 5.13 -21.81
C ARG A 226 -3.03 4.55 -21.78
N GLU A 227 -3.13 3.23 -21.97
CA GLU A 227 -4.43 2.56 -22.14
C GLU A 227 -4.75 1.69 -20.91
N PRO A 228 -5.86 1.94 -20.19
CA PRO A 228 -6.19 1.24 -18.96
C PRO A 228 -6.49 -0.25 -19.13
N ASP A 229 -7.01 -0.65 -20.29
CA ASP A 229 -7.36 -2.04 -20.59
C ASP A 229 -6.15 -2.95 -20.79
N GLN A 230 -4.98 -2.35 -21.02
CA GLN A 230 -3.68 -3.02 -21.17
C GLN A 230 -2.92 -3.17 -19.85
N TRP A 231 -3.60 -3.09 -18.71
CA TRP A 231 -2.99 -3.14 -17.38
C TRP A 231 -2.12 -4.38 -17.12
N ASP A 232 -2.42 -5.51 -17.79
CA ASP A 232 -1.77 -6.81 -17.64
C ASP A 232 -0.56 -7.00 -18.57
N LEU A 233 -0.22 -6.01 -19.38
CA LEU A 233 1.07 -6.00 -20.08
C LEU A 233 2.21 -5.92 -19.06
N GLU A 234 3.26 -6.72 -19.25
CA GLU A 234 4.42 -6.80 -18.34
C GLU A 234 5.04 -5.42 -18.05
N VAL A 235 5.12 -4.56 -19.06
CA VAL A 235 5.61 -3.17 -18.91
C VAL A 235 4.71 -2.32 -18.01
N ASN A 236 3.39 -2.46 -18.12
CA ASN A 236 2.43 -1.69 -17.32
C ASN A 236 2.38 -2.18 -15.87
N LEU A 237 2.50 -3.51 -15.66
CA LEU A 237 2.70 -4.09 -14.34
C LEU A 237 4.01 -3.59 -13.71
N THR A 238 5.06 -3.42 -14.51
CA THR A 238 6.33 -2.84 -14.07
C THR A 238 6.18 -1.38 -13.66
N TYR A 239 5.45 -0.55 -14.42
CA TYR A 239 5.16 0.84 -14.01
C TYR A 239 4.35 0.92 -12.72
N GLN A 240 3.33 0.07 -12.55
CA GLN A 240 2.59 -0.02 -11.29
C GLN A 240 3.51 -0.39 -10.12
N ARG A 241 4.39 -1.37 -10.32
CA ARG A 241 5.33 -1.79 -9.28
C ARG A 241 6.33 -0.68 -8.94
N LEU A 242 6.93 -0.07 -9.95
CA LEU A 242 7.89 1.02 -9.75
C LEU A 242 7.28 2.23 -9.06
N PHE A 243 6.05 2.62 -9.40
CA PHE A 243 5.36 3.70 -8.72
C PHE A 243 5.13 3.37 -7.24
N ARG A 244 4.63 2.16 -6.96
CA ARG A 244 4.38 1.69 -5.59
C ARG A 244 5.66 1.65 -4.74
N ASP A 245 6.75 1.17 -5.31
CA ASP A 245 8.02 1.06 -4.61
C ASP A 245 8.64 2.45 -4.38
N GLN A 246 8.59 3.35 -5.37
CA GLN A 246 9.10 4.74 -5.27
C GLN A 246 8.35 5.61 -4.27
N THR A 247 7.03 5.42 -4.17
CA THR A 247 6.19 6.12 -3.17
C THR A 247 6.25 5.46 -1.80
N GLY A 248 6.73 4.21 -1.72
CA GLY A 248 6.89 3.46 -0.48
C GLY A 248 5.57 3.16 0.21
N ILE A 249 4.49 2.94 -0.55
CA ILE A 249 3.20 2.50 0.00
C ILE A 249 3.38 1.27 0.91
N ASP A 250 4.23 0.35 0.48
CA ASP A 250 4.57 -0.88 1.19
C ASP A 250 5.31 -0.64 2.53
N GLN A 251 5.81 0.58 2.79
CA GLN A 251 6.40 1.00 4.06
C GLN A 251 5.42 1.77 4.96
N LEU A 252 4.38 2.35 4.37
CA LEU A 252 3.34 3.07 5.11
C LEU A 252 2.37 2.10 5.78
N ALA A 253 1.98 1.06 5.05
CA ALA A 253 0.99 0.10 5.51
C ALA A 253 1.24 -1.29 4.91
N TRP A 254 1.28 -2.29 5.78
CA TRP A 254 1.21 -3.70 5.40
C TRP A 254 0.33 -4.44 6.41
N ASP A 255 -0.57 -5.29 5.93
CA ASP A 255 -1.55 -6.02 6.75
C ASP A 255 -1.36 -7.55 6.70
N ASN A 256 -0.35 -8.05 5.96
CA ASN A 256 -0.10 -9.49 5.81
C ASN A 256 0.63 -10.14 7.00
N GLY A 257 0.99 -9.35 8.03
CA GLY A 257 1.67 -9.81 9.23
C GLY A 257 3.16 -10.16 9.08
N VAL A 258 3.72 -10.22 7.88
CA VAL A 258 5.16 -10.54 7.66
C VAL A 258 5.95 -9.45 6.94
N GLY A 259 5.27 -8.38 6.55
CA GLY A 259 5.83 -7.26 5.81
C GLY A 259 6.02 -7.57 4.33
N VAL A 260 6.66 -6.63 3.63
CA VAL A 260 6.94 -6.75 2.22
C VAL A 260 8.36 -7.31 2.06
N LEU A 261 8.46 -8.56 1.58
CA LEU A 261 9.71 -9.28 1.38
C LEU A 261 10.51 -8.74 0.17
N ARG A 262 10.63 -7.43 0.07
CA ARG A 262 11.33 -6.68 -0.99
C ARG A 262 12.10 -5.54 -0.33
N GLU A 263 13.28 -5.24 -0.88
CA GLU A 263 14.06 -4.11 -0.40
C GLU A 263 13.40 -2.77 -0.78
N PRO A 264 13.33 -1.79 0.13
CA PRO A 264 12.67 -0.53 -0.13
C PRO A 264 13.46 0.34 -1.11
N PHE A 265 12.73 1.16 -1.88
CA PHE A 265 13.27 2.30 -2.64
C PHE A 265 13.19 3.59 -1.84
N ILE A 266 12.28 3.65 -0.87
CA ILE A 266 12.14 4.75 0.07
C ILE A 266 11.74 4.19 1.43
N GLU A 267 12.25 4.78 2.50
CA GLU A 267 11.85 4.47 3.89
C GLU A 267 11.27 5.73 4.54
N TYR A 268 10.29 5.55 5.41
CA TYR A 268 9.63 6.60 6.18
C TYR A 268 9.98 6.51 7.66
N ALA A 269 10.16 7.66 8.30
CA ALA A 269 10.26 7.80 9.74
C ALA A 269 9.29 8.90 10.19
N PHE A 270 8.31 8.51 11.00
CA PHE A 270 7.27 9.40 11.53
C PHE A 270 7.64 9.87 12.93
N GLY A 271 7.72 11.19 13.11
CA GLY A 271 7.69 11.85 14.41
C GLY A 271 6.34 12.54 14.64
N PRO A 272 6.10 13.13 15.83
CA PRO A 272 4.80 13.73 16.17
C PRO A 272 4.32 14.84 15.22
N GLN A 273 5.26 15.56 14.60
CA GLN A 273 4.99 16.70 13.71
C GLN A 273 5.91 16.72 12.49
N ILE A 274 6.62 15.63 12.24
CA ILE A 274 7.63 15.57 11.19
C ILE A 274 7.56 14.24 10.46
N ILE A 275 7.61 14.30 9.13
CA ILE A 275 7.85 13.12 8.29
C ILE A 275 9.27 13.23 7.77
N GLN A 276 10.06 12.19 7.99
CA GLN A 276 11.38 12.06 7.39
C GLN A 276 11.38 10.90 6.41
N THR A 277 12.03 11.08 5.27
CA THR A 277 12.18 10.01 4.29
C THR A 277 13.61 9.88 3.82
N ILE A 278 13.98 8.66 3.43
CA ILE A 278 15.25 8.36 2.77
C ILE A 278 14.92 7.61 1.49
N GLN A 279 15.16 8.25 0.35
CA GLN A 279 15.00 7.63 -0.97
C GLN A 279 16.35 7.17 -1.53
N TYR A 280 16.36 5.99 -2.12
CA TYR A 280 17.52 5.26 -2.60
C TYR A 280 17.70 5.42 -4.11
N GLN A 281 18.90 5.79 -4.53
CA GLN A 281 19.20 6.01 -5.95
C GLN A 281 20.54 5.40 -6.38
N ASN A 282 20.62 4.96 -7.63
CA ASN A 282 21.85 4.44 -8.24
C ASN A 282 22.76 5.59 -8.73
N ASP A 283 23.86 5.23 -9.41
CA ASP A 283 24.82 6.22 -9.94
C ASP A 283 24.26 7.12 -11.05
N GLN A 284 23.15 6.72 -11.66
CA GLN A 284 22.41 7.50 -12.67
C GLN A 284 21.28 8.32 -12.04
N LEU A 285 21.23 8.41 -10.70
CA LEU A 285 20.17 9.09 -9.94
C LEU A 285 18.76 8.51 -10.17
N GLN A 286 18.68 7.26 -10.64
CA GLN A 286 17.42 6.54 -10.78
C GLN A 286 17.09 5.80 -9.47
N PRO A 287 15.80 5.69 -9.11
CA PRO A 287 15.36 4.90 -7.95
C PRO A 287 15.89 3.47 -7.98
N THR A 288 16.34 2.97 -6.84
CA THR A 288 16.86 1.61 -6.72
C THR A 288 16.69 1.07 -5.30
N THR A 289 16.99 -0.21 -5.08
CA THR A 289 16.92 -0.80 -3.74
C THR A 289 18.04 -0.30 -2.84
N LYS A 290 17.77 -0.24 -1.54
CA LYS A 290 18.72 0.16 -0.48
C LYS A 290 20.15 -0.37 -0.66
N ARG A 291 20.33 -1.65 -1.04
CA ARG A 291 21.67 -2.24 -1.19
C ARG A 291 22.42 -1.84 -2.45
N ARG A 292 21.69 -1.47 -3.50
CA ARG A 292 22.25 -1.05 -4.79
C ARG A 292 22.43 0.48 -4.87
N ALA A 293 21.99 1.19 -3.83
CA ALA A 293 22.04 2.63 -3.77
C ALA A 293 23.47 3.15 -3.58
N THR A 294 23.81 4.17 -4.34
CA THR A 294 25.06 4.95 -4.22
C THR A 294 24.78 6.41 -3.87
N HIS A 295 23.52 6.83 -4.00
CA HIS A 295 23.02 8.15 -3.64
C HIS A 295 21.77 8.01 -2.76
N PHE A 296 21.61 8.97 -1.86
CA PHE A 296 20.51 9.03 -0.90
C PHE A 296 19.91 10.43 -0.93
N VAL A 297 18.58 10.50 -1.00
CA VAL A 297 17.84 11.75 -0.84
C VAL A 297 17.12 11.68 0.49
N THR A 298 17.57 12.47 1.44
CA THR A 298 16.90 12.63 2.74
C THR A 298 16.00 13.84 2.66
N ARG A 299 14.71 13.65 2.95
CA ARG A 299 13.74 14.74 3.02
C ARG A 299 13.14 14.82 4.42
N SER A 300 12.93 16.04 4.89
CA SER A 300 12.31 16.31 6.18
C SER A 300 11.17 17.30 5.97
N PHE A 301 10.00 16.95 6.46
CA PHE A 301 8.76 17.70 6.28
C PHE A 301 8.17 18.00 7.65
N ASP A 302 8.17 19.28 8.03
CA ASP A 302 7.48 19.76 9.22
C ASP A 302 6.00 19.96 8.89
N LEU A 303 5.13 19.16 9.51
CA LEU A 303 3.69 19.17 9.27
C LEU A 303 2.99 20.41 9.83
N VAL A 304 3.63 21.13 10.78
CA VAL A 304 3.06 22.30 11.44
C VAL A 304 3.53 23.58 10.76
N GLN A 305 4.83 23.71 10.55
CA GLN A 305 5.42 24.89 9.93
C GLN A 305 5.41 24.82 8.40
N GLN A 306 5.04 23.66 7.82
CA GLN A 306 5.10 23.38 6.38
C GLN A 306 6.50 23.63 5.79
N ASN A 307 7.54 23.42 6.61
CA ASN A 307 8.93 23.57 6.22
C ASN A 307 9.44 22.27 5.58
N TYR A 308 10.01 22.41 4.39
CA TYR A 308 10.62 21.33 3.65
C TYR A 308 12.13 21.50 3.58
N GLN A 309 12.85 20.43 3.88
CA GLN A 309 14.30 20.35 3.70
C GLN A 309 14.64 19.10 2.91
N GLU A 310 15.50 19.25 1.90
CA GLU A 310 16.08 18.15 1.14
C GLU A 310 17.60 18.21 1.18
N LYS A 311 18.20 17.04 1.34
CA LYS A 311 19.63 16.85 1.21
C LYS A 311 19.93 15.60 0.39
N ARG A 312 20.87 15.74 -0.54
CA ARG A 312 21.36 14.65 -1.37
C ARG A 312 22.79 14.30 -0.97
N VAL A 313 23.07 13.02 -0.77
CA VAL A 313 24.38 12.53 -0.34
C VAL A 313 24.81 11.38 -1.25
N LYS A 314 26.07 11.40 -1.68
CA LYS A 314 26.72 10.26 -2.36
C LYS A 314 27.55 9.48 -1.35
N GLY A 315 27.49 8.15 -1.38
CA GLY A 315 28.35 7.30 -0.57
C GLY A 315 27.72 5.97 -0.24
N TYR A 316 28.15 5.38 0.88
CA TYR A 316 27.52 4.21 1.46
C TYR A 316 26.65 4.61 2.64
N LEU A 317 25.57 3.86 2.85
CA LEU A 317 24.80 3.96 4.07
C LEU A 317 25.70 3.69 5.29
N ASN A 318 25.51 4.51 6.33
CA ASN A 318 26.14 4.26 7.62
C ASN A 318 25.48 3.06 8.30
N ALA A 319 26.12 2.54 9.36
CA ALA A 319 25.59 1.41 10.11
C ALA A 319 24.17 1.67 10.66
N GLN A 320 23.86 2.92 11.06
CA GLN A 320 22.58 3.30 11.64
C GLN A 320 21.39 3.19 10.67
N ALA A 321 21.63 3.33 9.37
CA ALA A 321 20.59 3.11 8.37
C ALA A 321 20.12 1.65 8.30
N TYR A 322 20.97 0.70 8.69
CA TYR A 322 20.63 -0.73 8.77
C TYR A 322 20.31 -1.20 10.19
N PHE A 323 20.86 -0.49 11.19
CA PHE A 323 20.69 -0.80 12.61
C PHE A 323 20.37 0.48 13.38
N PRO A 324 19.11 0.92 13.36
CA PRO A 324 18.72 2.20 13.95
C PRO A 324 19.01 2.30 15.45
N TRP A 325 19.05 1.17 16.15
CA TRP A 325 19.16 1.11 17.60
C TRP A 325 20.58 0.79 18.04
N ILE A 326 21.23 1.74 18.72
CA ILE A 326 22.61 1.61 19.19
C ILE A 326 22.64 1.51 20.71
N ASP A 327 23.02 0.35 21.24
CA ASP A 327 23.30 0.13 22.66
C ASP A 327 24.81 0.30 22.90
N ARG A 328 25.19 1.47 23.43
CA ARG A 328 26.61 1.80 23.68
C ARG A 328 27.17 1.06 24.90
N GLU A 329 26.35 0.72 25.88
CA GLU A 329 26.82 0.03 27.09
C GLU A 329 27.20 -1.42 26.78
N ARG A 330 26.40 -2.08 25.95
CA ARG A 330 26.63 -3.48 25.56
C ARG A 330 27.35 -3.63 24.22
N LEU A 331 27.70 -2.52 23.57
CA LEU A 331 28.31 -2.45 22.25
C LEU A 331 27.51 -3.26 21.23
N ARG A 332 26.24 -2.90 21.01
CA ARG A 332 25.36 -3.58 20.04
C ARG A 332 24.70 -2.60 19.08
N MET A 333 24.63 -3.03 17.82
CA MET A 333 23.81 -2.41 16.78
C MET A 333 22.63 -3.33 16.52
N MET A 334 21.42 -2.81 16.63
CA MET A 334 20.21 -3.60 16.61
C MET A 334 19.23 -3.05 15.57
N ASP A 335 18.59 -3.98 14.87
CA ASP A 335 17.33 -3.75 14.20
C ASP A 335 16.30 -4.76 14.71
N TYR A 336 15.02 -4.43 14.56
CA TYR A 336 13.94 -5.34 14.91
C TYR A 336 12.86 -5.40 13.86
N VAL A 337 12.24 -6.58 13.76
CA VAL A 337 11.12 -6.85 12.87
C VAL A 337 10.03 -7.55 13.67
N VAL A 338 8.80 -7.06 13.54
CA VAL A 338 7.62 -7.73 14.11
C VAL A 338 7.01 -8.61 13.02
N LEU A 339 6.81 -9.89 13.31
CA LEU A 339 6.22 -10.86 12.38
C LEU A 339 5.09 -11.64 13.05
N GLN A 340 4.13 -12.07 12.24
CA GLN A 340 3.06 -13.01 12.56
C GLN A 340 3.21 -14.25 11.67
N PRO A 341 4.13 -15.17 12.01
CA PRO A 341 4.42 -16.35 11.20
C PRO A 341 3.21 -17.26 11.01
N GLU A 342 2.26 -17.25 11.94
CA GLU A 342 1.00 -17.99 11.85
C GLU A 342 0.11 -17.56 10.67
N LEU A 343 0.35 -16.39 10.09
CA LEU A 343 -0.34 -15.94 8.87
C LEU A 343 0.34 -16.44 7.58
N THR A 344 1.46 -17.12 7.68
CA THR A 344 2.16 -17.68 6.51
C THR A 344 1.83 -19.16 6.30
N LEU A 345 2.20 -19.67 5.12
CA LEU A 345 2.10 -21.10 4.80
C LEU A 345 3.35 -21.89 5.21
N ASP A 346 4.46 -21.21 5.46
CA ASP A 346 5.78 -21.79 5.70
C ASP A 346 6.32 -21.45 7.10
N ASP A 347 5.44 -21.11 8.04
CA ASP A 347 5.77 -20.74 9.43
C ASP A 347 6.83 -19.63 9.53
N GLY A 348 6.79 -18.68 8.58
CA GLY A 348 7.61 -17.48 8.55
C GLY A 348 8.99 -17.67 7.92
N ILE A 349 9.30 -18.85 7.39
CA ILE A 349 10.63 -19.18 6.86
C ILE A 349 11.10 -18.16 5.80
N ALA A 350 10.29 -17.86 4.79
CA ALA A 350 10.64 -16.89 3.76
C ALA A 350 10.95 -15.50 4.35
N ALA A 351 10.17 -15.08 5.35
CA ALA A 351 10.39 -13.80 6.04
C ALA A 351 11.69 -13.81 6.84
N TYR A 352 11.93 -14.84 7.66
CA TYR A 352 13.18 -14.97 8.41
C TYR A 352 14.39 -14.96 7.48
N VAL A 353 14.35 -15.73 6.40
CA VAL A 353 15.40 -15.78 5.40
C VAL A 353 15.64 -14.39 4.79
N PHE A 354 14.57 -13.71 4.37
CA PHE A 354 14.66 -12.38 3.79
C PHE A 354 15.37 -11.40 4.74
N TYR A 355 14.89 -11.24 5.98
CA TYR A 355 15.46 -10.27 6.91
C TYR A 355 16.84 -10.67 7.43
N ILE A 356 17.11 -11.97 7.64
CA ILE A 356 18.45 -12.45 8.00
C ILE A 356 19.44 -12.11 6.90
N ARG A 357 19.11 -12.44 5.64
CA ARG A 357 19.96 -12.07 4.50
C ARG A 357 20.08 -10.57 4.42
N ASN A 358 18.98 -9.83 4.61
CA ASN A 358 18.95 -8.37 4.53
C ASN A 358 19.98 -7.72 5.48
N HIS A 359 20.23 -8.30 6.64
CA HIS A 359 21.18 -7.80 7.64
C HIS A 359 22.55 -8.46 7.64
N LEU A 360 22.66 -9.70 7.15
CA LEU A 360 23.94 -10.42 7.14
C LEU A 360 24.78 -10.08 5.90
N ASP A 361 24.15 -9.89 4.74
CA ASP A 361 24.87 -9.70 3.48
C ASP A 361 25.29 -8.24 3.23
N ILE A 362 24.82 -7.27 4.03
CA ILE A 362 25.11 -5.83 3.83
C ILE A 362 26.57 -5.46 4.09
N SER A 363 27.03 -4.42 3.39
CA SER A 363 28.31 -3.78 3.60
C SER A 363 28.05 -2.31 3.96
N PHE A 364 28.60 -1.85 5.07
CA PHE A 364 28.45 -0.47 5.57
C PHE A 364 29.77 0.04 6.14
N SER A 365 29.93 1.36 6.22
CA SER A 365 31.09 1.96 6.90
C SER A 365 31.00 1.71 8.40
N ALA A 366 31.89 0.86 8.91
CA ALA A 366 31.89 0.42 10.29
C ALA A 366 32.82 1.24 11.20
N ASP A 367 33.40 2.35 10.72
CA ASP A 367 34.53 2.97 11.42
C ASP A 367 34.22 3.41 12.86
N ALA A 368 33.00 3.86 13.13
CA ALA A 368 32.56 4.24 14.48
C ALA A 368 32.05 3.05 15.34
N PHE A 369 31.85 1.86 14.76
CA PHE A 369 31.16 0.73 15.41
C PHE A 369 31.86 -0.63 15.18
N LYS A 370 33.17 -0.64 14.92
CA LYS A 370 33.93 -1.87 14.59
C LYS A 370 33.79 -2.97 15.65
N ASP A 371 33.69 -2.57 16.92
CA ASP A 371 33.59 -3.50 18.05
C ASP A 371 32.15 -3.89 18.42
N TYR A 372 31.16 -3.32 17.72
CA TYR A 372 29.76 -3.55 18.07
C TYR A 372 29.26 -4.86 17.47
N ALA A 373 28.53 -5.64 18.28
CA ALA A 373 27.83 -6.82 17.81
C ALA A 373 26.59 -6.41 17.00
N VAL A 374 26.47 -6.98 15.80
CA VAL A 374 25.29 -6.81 14.95
C VAL A 374 24.20 -7.78 15.40
N CYS A 375 23.01 -7.24 15.64
CA CYS A 375 21.86 -7.97 16.17
C CYS A 375 20.60 -7.72 15.34
N LEU A 376 19.86 -8.77 15.04
CA LEU A 376 18.52 -8.71 14.46
C LEU A 376 17.53 -9.35 15.44
N GLN A 377 16.45 -8.64 15.77
CA GLN A 377 15.44 -9.11 16.72
C GLN A 377 14.11 -9.34 16.01
N PHE A 378 13.64 -10.59 15.98
CA PHE A 378 12.29 -10.93 15.58
C PHE A 378 11.38 -10.92 16.80
N TYR A 379 10.36 -10.06 16.77
CA TYR A 379 9.28 -10.04 17.75
C TYR A 379 8.10 -10.83 17.20
N LEU A 380 7.70 -11.87 17.92
CA LEU A 380 6.72 -12.86 17.50
C LEU A 380 5.60 -13.00 18.56
N PRO A 381 4.44 -13.53 18.19
CA PRO A 381 3.45 -13.98 19.16
C PRO A 381 4.03 -15.04 20.11
N PRO A 382 3.69 -15.00 21.41
CA PRO A 382 4.24 -15.92 22.42
C PRO A 382 4.17 -17.40 22.02
N GLU A 383 3.04 -17.83 21.46
CA GLU A 383 2.74 -19.19 21.00
C GLU A 383 3.70 -19.69 19.91
N THR A 384 4.29 -18.78 19.13
CA THR A 384 5.22 -19.15 18.05
C THR A 384 6.64 -19.41 18.57
N LEU A 385 6.97 -18.94 19.77
CA LEU A 385 8.33 -19.10 20.32
C LEU A 385 8.66 -20.56 20.68
N ASP A 386 7.65 -21.36 21.00
CA ASP A 386 7.82 -22.77 21.35
C ASP A 386 7.99 -23.66 20.11
N THR A 387 7.49 -23.22 18.96
CA THR A 387 7.47 -23.96 17.69
C THR A 387 8.40 -23.38 16.62
N LEU A 388 9.40 -22.57 17.03
CA LEU A 388 10.34 -21.93 16.09
C LEU A 388 10.96 -22.94 15.10
N PRO A 389 10.81 -22.72 13.77
CA PRO A 389 11.23 -23.68 12.76
C PRO A 389 12.74 -23.55 12.45
N ILE A 390 13.59 -23.67 13.46
CA ILE A 390 15.04 -23.44 13.36
C ILE A 390 15.71 -24.42 12.39
N ASP A 391 15.28 -25.67 12.34
CA ASP A 391 15.90 -26.67 11.47
C ASP A 391 15.50 -26.46 10.00
N ALA A 392 14.22 -26.20 9.72
CA ALA A 392 13.78 -25.77 8.39
C ALA A 392 14.46 -24.46 7.94
N LEU A 393 14.70 -23.53 8.88
CA LEU A 393 15.44 -22.30 8.58
C LEU A 393 16.89 -22.59 8.19
N LYS A 394 17.57 -23.55 8.84
CA LYS A 394 18.93 -23.97 8.43
C LYS A 394 18.94 -24.56 7.02
N GLU A 395 17.94 -25.38 6.70
CA GLU A 395 17.80 -26.00 5.38
C GLU A 395 17.54 -24.95 4.28
N ALA A 396 16.78 -23.90 4.58
CA ALA A 396 16.48 -22.82 3.64
C ALA A 396 17.68 -21.90 3.33
N ILE A 397 18.69 -21.83 4.20
CA ILE A 397 19.88 -20.99 4.01
C ILE A 397 21.18 -21.77 4.29
N PRO A 398 21.52 -22.77 3.45
CA PRO A 398 22.63 -23.69 3.68
C PRO A 398 24.01 -23.02 3.57
N ASP A 399 24.11 -21.86 2.92
CA ASP A 399 25.33 -21.04 2.83
C ASP A 399 25.69 -20.32 4.14
N ILE A 400 24.76 -20.27 5.10
CA ILE A 400 24.95 -19.56 6.38
C ILE A 400 25.23 -20.59 7.48
N ARG A 401 26.35 -20.43 8.19
CA ARG A 401 26.70 -21.33 9.31
C ARG A 401 25.95 -20.91 10.57
N PHE A 402 25.12 -21.81 11.08
CA PHE A 402 24.43 -21.67 12.36
C PHE A 402 25.35 -22.08 13.51
N GLY A 403 25.49 -21.19 14.49
CA GLY A 403 26.12 -21.48 15.77
C GLY A 403 25.16 -22.19 16.73
N TYR A 404 25.59 -22.28 17.99
CA TYR A 404 24.77 -22.84 19.06
C TYR A 404 23.47 -22.05 19.25
N VAL A 405 22.34 -22.77 19.35
CA VAL A 405 21.02 -22.21 19.62
C VAL A 405 20.84 -22.15 21.14
N HIS A 406 20.85 -20.93 21.68
CA HIS A 406 20.61 -20.70 23.09
C HIS A 406 19.13 -20.43 23.32
N ARG A 407 18.45 -21.22 24.15
CA ARG A 407 17.06 -21.01 24.55
C ARG A 407 16.97 -20.66 26.03
N ASN A 408 16.18 -19.65 26.37
CA ASN A 408 15.76 -19.40 27.75
C ASN A 408 14.30 -18.90 27.76
N SER A 409 13.74 -18.70 28.95
CA SER A 409 12.36 -18.21 29.12
C SER A 409 12.10 -16.82 28.53
N LYS A 410 13.15 -16.08 28.15
CA LYS A 410 13.06 -14.72 27.65
C LYS A 410 13.20 -14.63 26.13
N TYR A 411 14.00 -15.48 25.51
CA TYR A 411 14.30 -15.43 24.09
C TYR A 411 14.96 -16.73 23.62
N THR A 412 14.90 -16.95 22.31
CA THR A 412 15.79 -17.87 21.60
C THR A 412 16.82 -17.06 20.82
N ARG A 413 18.11 -17.37 20.97
CA ARG A 413 19.20 -16.69 20.25
C ARG A 413 19.99 -17.68 19.43
N VAL A 414 20.25 -17.32 18.18
CA VAL A 414 21.18 -18.03 17.29
C VAL A 414 22.22 -17.06 16.74
N THR A 415 23.47 -17.53 16.64
CA THR A 415 24.54 -16.77 15.98
C THR A 415 24.72 -17.31 14.57
N LEU A 416 24.65 -16.44 13.57
CA LEU A 416 24.82 -16.77 12.17
C LEU A 416 26.16 -16.22 11.67
N LYS A 417 26.84 -16.97 10.81
CA LYS A 417 28.12 -16.58 10.21
C LYS A 417 28.14 -16.87 8.71
N LYS A 418 28.63 -15.90 7.92
CA LYS A 418 28.84 -16.01 6.48
C LYS A 418 29.95 -15.05 6.05
N ASP A 419 30.91 -15.50 5.26
CA ASP A 419 32.00 -14.68 4.68
C ASP A 419 32.69 -13.74 5.69
N GLY A 420 32.99 -14.25 6.89
CA GLY A 420 33.59 -13.48 7.98
C GLY A 420 32.64 -12.54 8.74
N LYS A 421 31.43 -12.30 8.23
CA LYS A 421 30.36 -11.54 8.90
C LYS A 421 29.66 -12.40 9.95
N LYS A 422 29.18 -11.76 11.02
CA LYS A 422 28.49 -12.38 12.15
C LYS A 422 27.24 -11.59 12.50
N LEU A 423 26.11 -12.28 12.57
CA LEU A 423 24.82 -11.71 12.99
C LEU A 423 24.29 -12.49 14.20
N GLN A 424 23.86 -11.79 15.25
CA GLN A 424 23.12 -12.39 16.36
C GLN A 424 21.63 -12.22 16.13
N VAL A 425 20.92 -13.32 15.90
CA VAL A 425 19.47 -13.32 15.70
C VAL A 425 18.79 -13.70 17.01
N TYR A 426 17.83 -12.88 17.41
CA TYR A 426 17.01 -13.08 18.60
C TYR A 426 15.55 -13.28 18.18
N PHE A 427 14.89 -14.27 18.77
CA PHE A 427 13.44 -14.46 18.68
C PHE A 427 12.86 -14.17 20.06
N MET A 428 11.95 -13.19 20.12
CA MET A 428 11.42 -12.61 21.35
C MET A 428 9.91 -12.44 21.26
N SER A 429 9.23 -12.40 22.40
CA SER A 429 7.78 -12.15 22.43
C SER A 429 7.49 -10.67 22.17
N VAL A 430 6.51 -10.38 21.32
CA VAL A 430 6.00 -9.02 21.06
C VAL A 430 5.53 -8.30 22.33
N GLN A 431 5.09 -9.03 23.37
CA GLN A 431 4.71 -8.45 24.66
C GLN A 431 5.87 -7.70 25.33
N LYS A 432 7.12 -8.06 25.02
CA LYS A 432 8.29 -7.35 25.54
C LYS A 432 8.56 -6.04 24.83
N LEU A 433 8.25 -5.96 23.53
CA LEU A 433 8.39 -4.73 22.76
C LEU A 433 7.48 -3.65 23.37
N ALA A 434 6.23 -4.02 23.67
CA ALA A 434 5.29 -3.13 24.36
C ALA A 434 5.86 -2.63 25.70
N GLN A 435 6.37 -3.52 26.55
CA GLN A 435 6.97 -3.14 27.83
C GLN A 435 8.18 -2.20 27.67
N GLN A 436 8.99 -2.37 26.62
CA GLN A 436 10.14 -1.51 26.33
C GLN A 436 9.73 -0.13 25.80
N GLN A 437 8.69 -0.07 24.97
CA GLN A 437 8.13 1.20 24.46
C GLN A 437 7.41 2.00 25.56
N PHE A 438 6.78 1.33 26.53
CA PHE A 438 6.16 1.99 27.70
C PHE A 438 7.17 2.50 28.73
N MET A 439 8.40 1.96 28.77
CA MET A 439 9.47 2.45 29.66
C MET A 439 10.37 3.52 29.01
N ALA A 440 10.20 3.77 27.71
CA ALA A 440 10.92 4.80 26.95
C ALA A 440 10.13 6.11 26.78
N LYS A 441 8.91 6.18 27.37
CA LYS A 441 8.20 7.42 27.68
C LYS A 441 8.40 7.74 29.15
#